data_AF-A0AAV6DG89-F1
#
_entry.id   AF-A0AAV6DG89-F1
#
_cell.length_a   1.000
_cell.length_b   1.000
_cell.length_c   1.000
_cell.angle_alpha   90.00
_cell.angle_beta   90.00
_cell.angle_gamma   90.00
#
_symmetry.space_group_name_H-M   'P 1'
#
loop_
_entity.id
_entity.type
_entity.pdbx_description
1 polymer ?
#
loop_
_entity_poly.entity_id
_entity_poly.type
_entity_poly.pdbx_seq_one_letter_code
_entity_poly.pdbx_strand_id
1 'polypeptide(L)'
;MSPGPAEAAHYRFPPASAYALNRCLYAIKSDRVFAERFLADAETVMAEQGLSEDERADLRRMDRDALVARGAHPYLVFMAGLRLATLAEPGSLEYF
;
A
#
# COMPACT_ATOMS: atom_id res chain seq x y z
N MET A 1 13.32 30.28 10.19
CA MET A 1 11.97 29.98 10.70
C MET A 1 12.05 28.61 11.33
N SER A 2 11.92 28.49 12.65
CA SER A 2 12.02 27.19 13.31
C SER A 2 10.77 26.36 12.99
N PRO A 3 10.92 25.08 12.61
CA PRO A 3 9.79 24.22 12.31
C PRO A 3 8.88 24.08 13.55
N GLY A 4 7.56 24.11 13.32
CA GLY A 4 6.58 23.96 14.41
C GLY A 4 6.62 22.54 15.01
N PRO A 5 6.02 22.31 16.19
CA PRO A 5 6.07 21.01 16.88
C PRO A 5 5.53 19.83 16.06
N ALA A 6 4.72 20.08 15.02
CA ALA A 6 4.24 19.07 14.08
C ALA A 6 5.28 18.62 13.04
N GLU A 7 6.27 19.44 12.71
CA GLU A 7 7.38 19.07 11.80
C GLU A 7 8.41 18.16 12.48
N ALA A 8 8.45 18.16 13.82
CA ALA A 8 9.34 17.32 14.62
C ALA A 8 8.69 15.99 15.07
N ALA A 9 7.45 15.71 14.66
CA ALA A 9 6.76 14.50 15.08
C ALA A 9 7.31 13.28 14.34
N HIS A 10 7.86 12.31 15.08
CA HIS A 10 8.28 11.01 14.55
C HIS A 10 7.13 10.20 13.94
N TYR A 11 5.88 10.52 14.30
CA TYR A 11 4.68 9.91 13.78
C TYR A 11 3.64 10.97 13.43
N ARG A 12 3.23 11.01 12.16
CA ARG A 12 2.15 11.86 11.67
C ARG A 12 0.94 10.99 11.39
N PHE A 13 -0.19 11.34 12.00
CA PHE A 13 -1.44 10.65 11.68
C PHE A 13 -1.75 10.84 10.18
N PRO A 14 -2.08 9.77 9.45
CA PRO A 14 -2.32 9.87 8.01
C PRO A 14 -3.52 10.77 7.72
N PRO A 15 -3.52 11.51 6.60
CA PRO A 15 -4.68 12.29 6.21
C PRO A 15 -5.88 11.37 5.94
N ALA A 16 -7.11 11.86 6.16
CA ALA A 16 -8.32 11.07 5.93
C ALA A 16 -8.42 10.52 4.49
N SER A 17 -7.84 11.24 3.52
CA SER A 17 -7.73 10.80 2.12
C SER A 17 -6.97 9.48 1.97
N ALA A 18 -6.00 9.19 2.85
CA ALA A 18 -5.22 7.96 2.79
C ALA A 18 -5.97 6.73 3.33
N TYR A 19 -7.20 6.88 3.83
CA TYR A 19 -7.96 5.77 4.40
C TYR A 19 -8.24 4.65 3.39
N ALA A 20 -8.67 5.01 2.18
CA ALA A 20 -8.97 4.04 1.12
C ALA A 20 -7.71 3.26 0.71
N LEU A 21 -6.59 3.98 0.54
CA LEU A 21 -5.29 3.39 0.24
C LEU A 21 -4.83 2.41 1.34
N ASN A 22 -4.90 2.81 2.61
CA ASN A 22 -4.51 1.95 3.72
C ASN A 22 -5.43 0.74 3.89
N ARG A 23 -6.75 0.88 3.61
CA ARG A 23 -7.67 -0.28 3.57
C ARG A 23 -7.30 -1.26 2.47
N CYS A 24 -6.99 -0.77 1.27
CA CYS A 24 -6.59 -1.61 0.14
C CYS A 24 -5.31 -2.39 0.46
N LEU A 25 -4.27 -1.72 0.97
CA LEU A 25 -3.02 -2.37 1.40
C LEU A 25 -3.24 -3.41 2.51
N TYR A 26 -4.11 -3.10 3.49
CA TYR A 26 -4.47 -4.04 4.54
C TYR A 26 -5.19 -5.29 3.99
N ALA A 27 -6.09 -5.11 3.02
CA ALA A 27 -6.79 -6.20 2.35
C ALA A 27 -5.82 -7.09 1.59
N ILE A 28 -4.90 -6.51 0.80
CA ILE A 28 -3.83 -7.27 0.12
C ILE A 28 -3.04 -8.09 1.13
N LYS A 29 -2.57 -7.48 2.22
CA LYS A 29 -1.81 -8.19 3.27
C LYS A 29 -2.60 -9.37 3.88
N SER A 30 -3.87 -9.16 4.20
CA SER A 30 -4.60 -9.98 5.19
C SER A 30 -5.61 -10.95 4.58
N ASP A 31 -6.07 -10.70 3.35
CA ASP A 31 -7.04 -11.53 2.64
C ASP A 31 -6.40 -12.12 1.38
N ARG A 32 -6.23 -13.44 1.38
CA ARG A 32 -5.62 -14.16 0.27
C ARG A 32 -6.47 -14.05 -1.00
N VAL A 33 -7.79 -14.18 -0.91
CA VAL A 33 -8.68 -14.13 -2.07
C VAL A 33 -8.67 -12.73 -2.68
N PHE A 34 -8.64 -11.70 -1.83
CA PHE A 34 -8.46 -10.32 -2.30
C PHE A 34 -7.13 -10.13 -3.03
N ALA A 35 -6.03 -10.64 -2.47
CA ALA A 35 -4.71 -10.53 -3.09
C ALA A 35 -4.62 -11.30 -4.42
N GLU A 36 -5.24 -12.47 -4.53
CA GLU A 36 -5.34 -13.23 -5.79
C GLU A 36 -6.15 -12.46 -6.84
N ARG A 37 -7.28 -11.86 -6.46
CA ARG A 37 -8.05 -10.98 -7.35
C ARG A 37 -7.23 -9.76 -7.79
N PHE A 38 -6.48 -9.17 -6.87
CA PHE A 38 -5.60 -8.03 -7.16
C PHE A 38 -4.52 -8.41 -8.17
N LEU A 39 -3.91 -9.60 -8.06
CA LEU A 39 -2.93 -10.07 -9.03
C LEU A 39 -3.54 -10.35 -10.41
N ALA A 40 -4.79 -10.81 -10.45
CA ALA A 40 -5.50 -11.07 -11.70
C ALA A 40 -5.96 -9.79 -12.41
N ASP A 41 -6.46 -8.81 -11.67
CA ASP A 41 -6.94 -7.53 -12.19
C ASP A 41 -6.84 -6.41 -11.14
N ALA A 42 -5.63 -5.84 -11.02
CA ALA A 42 -5.35 -4.80 -10.04
C ALA A 42 -6.19 -3.54 -10.28
N GLU A 43 -6.45 -3.16 -11.54
CA GLU A 43 -7.15 -1.92 -11.87
C GLU A 43 -8.60 -1.96 -11.38
N THR A 44 -9.32 -3.04 -11.70
CA THR A 44 -10.71 -3.20 -11.25
C THR A 44 -10.77 -3.24 -9.72
N VAL A 45 -9.89 -3.99 -9.07
CA VAL A 45 -9.86 -4.10 -7.60
C VAL A 45 -9.59 -2.74 -6.94
N MET A 46 -8.63 -1.97 -7.43
CA MET A 46 -8.31 -0.67 -6.85
C MET A 46 -9.43 0.36 -7.12
N ALA A 47 -10.07 0.32 -8.29
CA ALA A 47 -11.22 1.16 -8.60
C ALA A 47 -12.41 0.85 -7.67
N GLU A 48 -12.70 -0.43 -7.40
CA GLU A 48 -13.71 -0.87 -6.42
C GLU A 48 -13.42 -0.35 -5.01
N GLN A 49 -12.15 -0.18 -4.64
CA GLN A 49 -11.73 0.40 -3.36
C GLN A 49 -11.81 1.93 -3.32
N GLY A 50 -12.09 2.59 -4.45
CA GLY A 50 -12.20 4.04 -4.56
C GLY A 50 -10.86 4.77 -4.63
N LEU A 51 -9.79 4.11 -5.09
CA LEU A 51 -8.47 4.74 -5.23
C LEU A 51 -8.45 5.67 -6.45
N SER A 52 -7.83 6.83 -6.28
CA SER A 52 -7.55 7.76 -7.38
C SER A 52 -6.60 7.13 -8.42
N GLU A 53 -6.57 7.68 -9.63
CA GLU A 53 -5.65 7.22 -10.68
C GLU A 53 -4.19 7.25 -10.24
N ASP A 54 -3.79 8.32 -9.55
CA ASP A 54 -2.44 8.47 -9.03
C ASP A 54 -2.08 7.40 -7.99
N GLU A 55 -2.97 7.15 -7.02
CA GLU A 55 -2.77 6.10 -6.02
C GLU A 55 -2.70 4.72 -6.68
N ARG A 56 -3.52 4.48 -7.71
CA ARG A 56 -3.49 3.26 -8.50
C ARG A 56 -2.16 3.08 -9.21
N ALA A 57 -1.65 4.14 -9.83
CA ALA A 57 -0.38 4.13 -10.53
C ALA A 57 0.81 3.85 -9.58
N ASP A 58 0.80 4.42 -8.38
CA ASP A 58 1.85 4.19 -7.37
C ASP A 58 1.75 2.79 -6.76
N LEU A 59 0.54 2.30 -6.50
CA LEU A 59 0.31 0.96 -5.96
C LEU A 59 0.67 -0.13 -6.98
N ARG A 60 0.41 0.09 -8.29
CA ARG A 60 0.81 -0.83 -9.36
C ARG A 60 2.31 -1.07 -9.41
N ARG A 61 3.10 -0.01 -9.16
CA ARG A 61 4.56 -0.06 -9.13
C ARG A 61 5.11 -0.48 -7.78
N MET A 62 4.24 -0.61 -6.76
CA MET A 62 4.64 -0.73 -5.37
C MET A 62 5.69 0.32 -4.98
N ASP A 63 5.52 1.56 -5.49
CA ASP A 63 6.44 2.67 -5.21
C ASP A 63 6.28 3.08 -3.74
N ARG A 64 7.15 2.55 -2.90
CA ARG A 64 7.08 2.75 -1.44
C ARG A 64 7.11 4.22 -1.07
N ASP A 65 8.01 4.99 -1.66
CA ASP A 65 8.24 6.37 -1.26
C ASP A 65 7.05 7.24 -1.69
N ALA A 66 6.52 7.03 -2.90
CA ALA A 66 5.31 7.71 -3.37
C ALA A 66 4.08 7.34 -2.52
N LEU A 67 3.89 6.06 -2.19
CA LEU A 67 2.79 5.60 -1.35
C LEU A 67 2.86 6.21 0.06
N VAL A 68 4.04 6.22 0.68
CA VAL A 68 4.24 6.80 2.02
C VAL A 68 4.04 8.32 2.00
N ALA A 69 4.50 9.02 0.96
CA ALA A 69 4.25 10.45 0.80
C ALA A 69 2.74 10.78 0.72
N ARG A 70 1.91 9.85 0.22
CA ARG A 70 0.44 9.94 0.20
C ARG A 70 -0.24 9.55 1.52
N GLY A 71 0.53 9.13 2.53
CA GLY A 71 0.01 8.70 3.83
C GLY A 71 -0.28 7.21 3.94
N ALA A 72 0.25 6.37 3.04
CA ALA A 72 0.25 4.94 3.25
C ALA A 72 1.12 4.57 4.46
N HIS A 73 0.66 3.61 5.25
CA HIS A 73 1.38 3.11 6.40
C HIS A 73 2.57 2.25 5.92
N PRO A 74 3.85 2.58 6.27
CA PRO A 74 5.02 1.89 5.73
C PRO A 74 5.01 0.36 5.92
N TYR A 75 4.55 -0.11 7.09
CA TYR A 75 4.39 -1.54 7.34
C TYR A 75 3.39 -2.23 6.41
N LEU A 76 2.26 -1.58 6.08
CA LEU A 76 1.27 -2.16 5.18
C LEU A 76 1.80 -2.21 3.74
N VAL A 77 2.54 -1.19 3.31
CA VAL A 77 3.22 -1.19 2.00
C VAL A 77 4.17 -2.38 1.90
N PHE A 78 5.05 -2.56 2.88
CA PHE A 78 5.99 -3.69 2.91
C PHE A 78 5.27 -5.04 2.89
N MET A 79 4.29 -5.24 3.78
CA MET A 79 3.59 -6.52 3.90
C MET A 79 2.71 -6.84 2.69
N ALA A 80 2.08 -5.84 2.07
CA ALA A 80 1.31 -6.02 0.85
C ALA A 80 2.23 -6.44 -0.31
N GLY A 81 3.36 -5.76 -0.49
CA GLY A 81 4.36 -6.13 -1.51
C GLY A 81 4.88 -7.56 -1.31
N LEU A 82 5.24 -7.91 -0.08
CA LEU A 82 5.68 -9.27 0.27
C LEU A 82 4.61 -10.31 -0.07
N ARG A 83 3.34 -10.05 0.29
CA ARG A 83 2.23 -10.95 -0.05
C ARG A 83 2.12 -11.16 -1.55
N LEU A 84 2.13 -10.08 -2.34
CA LEU A 84 1.99 -10.16 -3.79
C LEU A 84 3.15 -10.93 -4.41
N ALA A 85 4.39 -10.68 -3.98
CA ALA A 85 5.57 -11.42 -4.44
C ALA A 85 5.46 -12.93 -4.15
N THR A 86 5.06 -13.30 -2.92
CA THR A 86 4.92 -14.71 -2.54
C THR A 86 3.79 -15.42 -3.29
N LEU A 87 2.71 -14.71 -3.63
CA LEU A 87 1.59 -15.28 -4.40
C LEU A 87 1.91 -15.39 -5.89
N ALA A 88 2.64 -14.43 -6.46
CA ALA A 88 3.04 -14.44 -7.87
C ALA A 88 4.09 -15.53 -8.15
N GLU A 89 5.01 -15.76 -7.22
CA GLU A 89 6.08 -16.75 -7.36
C GLU A 89 6.15 -17.66 -6.13
N PRO A 90 5.32 -18.72 -6.06
CA PRO A 90 5.34 -19.68 -4.97
C PRO A 90 6.69 -20.43 -4.92
N GLY A 91 7.61 -19.97 -4.08
CA GLY A 91 8.95 -20.54 -3.92
C GLY A 91 10.10 -19.52 -3.95
N SER A 92 9.85 -18.25 -4.27
CA SER A 92 10.89 -17.20 -4.36
C SER A 92 11.37 -16.66 -3.00
N LEU A 93 10.79 -17.12 -1.89
CA LEU A 93 11.28 -16.84 -0.54
C LEU A 93 12.49 -17.73 -0.20
N GLU A 94 13.58 -17.62 -0.96
CA GLU A 94 14.90 -17.94 -0.42
C GLU A 94 15.29 -16.80 0.52
N TYR A 95 15.00 -17.03 1.81
CA TYR A 95 15.46 -16.33 3.02
C TYR A 95 16.15 -14.95 2.86
N PHE A 96 15.50 -13.92 3.43
CA PHE A 96 16.24 -12.79 4.02
C PHE A 96 17.04 -13.25 5.24
#